data_AF-A0A2A5RX52-F1
#
_entry.id   AF-A0A2A5RX52-F1
#
_cell.length_a   1.000
_cell.length_b   1.000
_cell.length_c   1.000
_cell.angle_alpha   90.00
_cell.angle_beta   90.00
_cell.angle_gamma   90.00
#
_symmetry.space_group_name_H-M   'P 1'
#
loop_
_entity.id
_entity.type
_entity.pdbx_description
1 polymer ?
#
loop_
_entity_poly.entity_id
_entity_poly.type
_entity_poly.pdbx_seq_one_letter_code
_entity_poly.pdbx_strand_id
1 'polypeptide(L)'
;MSDMAETRKTIDAYYLASPLIDDVQCAYFFVNRDETCPFRQQTLAEFAKDKVVIELDSFENIITCIEAGQGIALLPGYLTETKKLQKWEETSRPITYYSYE
;
A
#
# COMPACT_ATOMS: atom_id res chain seq x y z
N MET A 1 9.64 29.92 -17.69
CA MET A 1 9.04 29.14 -16.59
C MET A 1 8.27 28.04 -17.26
N SER A 2 8.77 26.81 -17.23
CA SER A 2 8.07 25.67 -17.85
C SER A 2 6.82 25.39 -17.01
N ASP A 3 5.65 25.54 -17.62
CA ASP A 3 4.40 25.01 -17.09
C ASP A 3 4.53 23.49 -17.07
N MET A 4 4.94 22.92 -15.93
CA MET A 4 4.82 21.49 -15.68
C MET A 4 3.32 21.21 -15.52
N ALA A 5 2.70 20.61 -16.53
CA ALA A 5 1.28 20.27 -16.48
C ALA A 5 1.05 19.19 -15.41
N GLU A 6 0.56 19.59 -14.25
CA GLU A 6 0.20 18.66 -13.18
C GLU A 6 -1.03 17.85 -13.58
N THR A 7 -0.86 16.53 -13.75
CA THR A 7 -1.98 15.64 -14.04
C THR A 7 -2.37 14.87 -12.79
N ARG A 8 -3.58 15.12 -12.30
CA ARG A 8 -4.20 14.33 -11.23
C ARG A 8 -4.68 13.00 -11.79
N LYS A 9 -4.20 11.90 -11.22
CA LYS A 9 -4.59 10.53 -11.58
C LYS A 9 -5.16 9.80 -10.36
N THR A 10 -5.96 8.78 -10.61
CA THR A 10 -6.49 7.89 -9.58
C THR A 10 -6.12 6.47 -9.95
N ILE A 11 -5.77 5.67 -8.94
CA ILE A 11 -5.50 4.25 -9.08
C ILE A 11 -6.29 3.45 -8.05
N ASP A 12 -6.82 2.31 -8.47
CA ASP A 12 -7.44 1.37 -7.54
C ASP A 12 -6.35 0.65 -6.74
N ALA A 13 -6.44 0.76 -5.41
CA ALA A 13 -5.57 0.08 -4.48
C ALA A 13 -6.37 -0.91 -3.62
N TYR A 14 -5.68 -1.92 -3.13
CA TYR A 14 -6.23 -2.95 -2.24
C TYR A 14 -5.24 -3.23 -1.13
N TYR A 15 -5.73 -3.70 0.01
CA TYR A 15 -4.86 -4.31 1.00
C TYR A 15 -4.38 -5.65 0.47
N LEU A 16 -3.09 -5.74 0.18
CA LEU A 16 -2.45 -6.91 -0.39
C LEU A 16 -1.61 -7.63 0.67
N ALA A 17 -1.54 -8.95 0.55
CA ALA A 17 -0.76 -9.84 1.40
C ALA A 17 -0.21 -11.02 0.59
N SER A 18 0.76 -11.74 1.13
CA SER A 18 1.17 -13.02 0.56
C SER A 18 0.07 -14.08 0.75
N PRO A 19 -0.04 -15.05 -0.19
CA PRO A 19 -0.78 -16.29 0.02
C PRO A 19 -0.37 -17.09 1.26
N LEU A 20 0.82 -16.82 1.80
CA LEU A 20 1.39 -17.51 2.96
C LEU A 20 1.12 -16.82 4.30
N ILE A 21 0.40 -15.69 4.31
CA ILE A 21 0.15 -14.92 5.53
C ILE A 21 -0.63 -15.74 6.57
N ASP A 22 -0.23 -15.66 7.83
CA ASP A 22 -0.97 -16.25 8.95
C ASP A 22 -1.83 -15.21 9.71
N ASP A 23 -2.69 -15.69 10.62
CA ASP A 23 -3.60 -14.85 11.41
C ASP A 23 -2.86 -13.83 12.30
N VAL A 24 -1.65 -14.17 12.78
CA VAL A 24 -0.84 -13.29 13.62
C VAL A 24 -0.29 -12.14 12.78
N GLN A 25 0.19 -12.42 11.57
CA GLN A 25 0.72 -11.40 10.68
C GLN A 25 -0.35 -10.46 10.12
N CYS A 26 -1.63 -10.85 10.14
CA CYS A 26 -2.75 -9.96 9.80
C CYS A 26 -2.95 -8.78 10.78
N ALA A 27 -2.17 -8.71 11.86
CA ALA A 27 -2.12 -7.56 12.76
C ALA A 27 -1.15 -6.46 12.28
N TYR A 28 -0.22 -6.76 11.36
CA TYR A 28 0.85 -5.86 10.95
C TYR A 28 0.59 -5.23 9.58
N PHE A 29 0.65 -3.91 9.54
CA PHE A 29 0.42 -3.12 8.34
C PHE A 29 1.67 -2.31 8.02
N PHE A 30 2.21 -2.50 6.82
CA PHE A 30 3.37 -1.77 6.33
C PHE A 30 2.92 -0.53 5.56
N VAL A 31 3.52 0.61 5.89
CA VAL A 31 3.30 1.88 5.20
C VAL A 31 4.64 2.50 4.83
N ASN A 32 4.63 3.35 3.80
CA ASN A 32 5.81 4.16 3.51
C ASN A 32 6.00 5.19 4.64
N ARG A 33 7.26 5.47 4.99
CA ARG A 33 7.64 6.48 5.99
C ARG A 33 7.33 7.91 5.54
N ASP A 34 7.24 8.14 4.23
CA ASP A 34 6.84 9.42 3.66
C ASP A 34 5.43 9.80 4.12
N GLU A 35 5.34 10.86 4.92
CA GLU A 35 4.08 11.35 5.49
C GLU A 35 3.11 11.89 4.44
N THR A 36 3.62 12.23 3.26
CA THR A 36 2.85 12.72 2.12
C THR A 36 2.33 11.58 1.23
N CYS A 37 2.76 10.34 1.49
CA CYS A 37 2.32 9.18 0.74
C CYS A 37 0.82 8.95 0.94
N PRO A 38 0.00 8.98 -0.13
CA PRO A 38 -1.45 8.85 0.02
C PRO A 38 -1.86 7.45 0.48
N PHE A 39 -1.06 6.41 0.16
CA PHE A 39 -1.26 5.06 0.67
C PHE A 39 -1.09 5.00 2.19
N ARG A 40 -0.05 5.66 2.72
CA ARG A 40 0.20 5.76 4.18
C ARG A 40 -0.98 6.43 4.86
N GLN A 41 -1.39 7.59 4.36
CA GLN A 41 -2.48 8.38 4.95
C GLN A 41 -3.78 7.59 5.01
N GLN A 42 -4.12 6.88 3.93
CA GLN A 42 -5.31 6.03 3.89
C GLN A 42 -5.24 4.89 4.92
N THR A 43 -4.11 4.19 5.01
CA THR A 43 -3.95 3.09 5.98
C THR A 43 -4.00 3.57 7.42
N LEU A 44 -3.38 4.71 7.74
CA LEU A 44 -3.44 5.27 9.08
C LEU A 44 -4.86 5.72 9.46
N ALA A 45 -5.62 6.28 8.52
CA ALA A 45 -6.99 6.70 8.78
C ALA A 45 -7.91 5.51 9.15
N GLU A 46 -7.69 4.34 8.55
CA GLU A 46 -8.52 3.16 8.78
C GLU A 46 -8.04 2.29 9.96
N PHE A 47 -6.72 2.09 10.10
CA PHE A 47 -6.19 1.00 10.93
C PHE A 47 -5.26 1.43 12.06
N ALA A 48 -4.92 2.72 12.19
CA ALA A 48 -3.96 3.17 13.21
C ALA A 48 -4.38 2.87 14.67
N LYS A 49 -5.67 2.62 14.92
CA LYS A 49 -6.18 2.31 16.27
C LYS A 49 -6.14 0.82 16.61
N ASP A 50 -6.27 -0.04 15.60
CA ASP A 50 -6.55 -1.47 15.79
C ASP A 50 -5.41 -2.38 15.34
N LYS A 51 -4.43 -1.84 14.61
CA LYS A 51 -3.35 -2.60 13.97
C LYS A 51 -1.98 -2.03 14.33
N VAL A 52 -0.96 -2.88 14.23
CA VAL A 52 0.43 -2.48 14.38
C VAL A 52 0.92 -1.94 13.04
N VAL A 53 1.23 -0.65 12.99
CA VAL A 53 1.74 -0.01 11.78
C VAL A 53 3.26 0.04 11.81
N ILE A 54 3.90 -0.49 10.76
CA ILE A 54 5.35 -0.50 10.57
C ILE A 54 5.69 0.42 9.40
N GLU A 55 6.55 1.41 9.64
CA GLU A 55 7.00 2.35 8.61
C GLU A 55 8.28 1.85 7.94
N LEU A 56 8.31 1.84 6.61
CA LEU A 56 9.47 1.48 5.80
C LEU A 56 9.85 2.61 4.84
N ASP A 57 11.13 2.69 4.51
CA ASP A 57 11.73 3.77 3.72
C ASP A 57 11.51 3.66 2.21
N SER A 58 11.02 2.53 1.70
CA SER A 58 10.75 2.35 0.27
C SER A 58 9.58 1.41 -0.03
N PHE A 59 8.96 1.60 -1.19
CA PHE A 59 7.92 0.70 -1.70
C PHE A 59 8.46 -0.73 -1.97
N GLU A 60 9.69 -0.86 -2.44
CA GLU A 60 10.31 -2.18 -2.69
C GLU A 60 10.47 -2.98 -1.39
N ASN A 61 10.86 -2.32 -0.30
CA ASN A 61 10.97 -2.95 1.02
C ASN A 61 9.61 -3.41 1.55
N ILE A 62 8.57 -2.59 1.36
CA ILE A 62 7.19 -2.99 1.70
C ILE A 62 6.80 -4.25 0.93
N ILE A 63 6.97 -4.27 -0.40
CA ILE A 63 6.63 -5.41 -1.25
C ILE A 63 7.40 -6.67 -0.80
N THR A 64 8.70 -6.55 -0.53
CA THR A 64 9.53 -7.65 -0.06
C THR A 64 9.00 -8.26 1.25
N CYS A 65 8.64 -7.41 2.22
CA CYS A 65 8.09 -7.86 3.50
C CYS A 65 6.75 -8.59 3.34
N ILE A 66 5.83 -8.04 2.54
CA ILE A 66 4.51 -8.65 2.36
C ILE A 66 4.60 -9.95 1.54
N GLU A 67 5.47 -10.05 0.52
CA GLU A 67 5.68 -11.29 -0.25
C GLU A 67 6.22 -12.43 0.65
N ALA A 68 7.05 -12.07 1.64
CA ALA A 68 7.53 -12.98 2.67
C ALA A 68 6.46 -13.34 3.74
N GLY A 69 5.23 -12.83 3.62
CA GLY A 69 4.13 -13.13 4.54
C GLY A 69 4.18 -12.38 5.87
N GLN A 70 4.98 -11.31 5.97
CA GLN A 70 5.20 -10.61 7.23
C GLN A 70 4.06 -9.66 7.64
N GLY A 71 3.07 -9.46 6.77
CA GLY A 71 1.93 -8.59 7.02
C GLY A 71 1.25 -8.10 5.75
N ILE A 72 0.56 -6.97 5.86
CA ILE A 72 -0.36 -6.43 4.86
C ILE A 72 0.09 -5.02 4.46
N ALA A 73 -0.14 -4.60 3.22
CA ALA A 73 0.06 -3.21 2.80
C ALA A 73 -1.00 -2.76 1.80
N LEU A 74 -1.36 -1.47 1.83
CA LEU A 74 -2.21 -0.87 0.80
C LEU A 74 -1.38 -0.55 -0.44
N LEU A 75 -1.70 -1.20 -1.56
CA LEU A 75 -0.90 -1.15 -2.76
C LEU A 75 -1.76 -1.14 -4.04
N PRO A 76 -1.24 -0.65 -5.17
CA PRO A 76 -1.94 -0.71 -6.46
C PRO A 76 -2.40 -2.11 -6.85
N GLY A 77 -3.63 -2.23 -7.35
CA GLY A 77 -4.23 -3.51 -7.70
C GLY A 77 -3.47 -4.30 -8.77
N TYR A 78 -2.81 -3.62 -9.73
CA TYR A 78 -2.03 -4.30 -10.78
C TYR A 78 -0.89 -5.17 -10.23
N LEU A 79 -0.49 -4.99 -8.96
CA LEU A 79 0.57 -5.79 -8.35
C LEU A 79 0.15 -7.25 -8.14
N THR A 80 -1.15 -7.56 -8.06
CA THR A 80 -1.61 -8.97 -7.99
C THR A 80 -1.32 -9.74 -9.27
N GLU A 81 -1.13 -9.06 -10.39
CA GLU A 81 -0.82 -9.69 -11.69
C GLU A 81 0.69 -9.88 -11.91
N THR A 82 1.50 -9.09 -11.21
CA THR A 82 2.96 -8.99 -11.45
C THR A 82 3.80 -9.53 -10.29
N LYS A 83 3.23 -9.72 -9.10
CA LYS A 83 3.89 -10.17 -7.88
C LYS A 83 3.14 -11.35 -7.25
N LYS A 84 3.76 -12.04 -6.29
CA LYS A 84 3.13 -13.17 -5.58
C LYS A 84 2.24 -12.69 -4.43
N LEU A 85 1.25 -11.87 -4.76
CA LEU A 85 0.37 -11.21 -3.82
C LEU A 85 -1.09 -11.52 -4.12
N GLN A 86 -1.91 -11.55 -3.07
CA GLN A 86 -3.35 -11.65 -3.15
C GLN A 86 -4.00 -10.48 -2.41
N LYS A 87 -5.25 -10.21 -2.73
CA LYS A 87 -6.07 -9.30 -1.95
C LYS A 87 -6.36 -9.93 -0.58
N TRP A 88 -6.11 -9.19 0.48
CA TRP A 88 -6.54 -9.56 1.83
C TRP A 88 -8.04 -9.32 2.02
N GLU A 89 -8.56 -8.26 1.37
CA GLU A 89 -10.00 -7.99 1.27
C GLU A 89 -10.36 -7.52 -0.15
N GLU A 90 -11.60 -7.75 -0.57
CA GLU A 90 -12.06 -7.38 -1.92
C GLU A 90 -12.38 -5.89 -2.08
N THR A 91 -12.43 -5.13 -0.99
CA THR A 91 -12.81 -3.72 -1.03
C THR A 91 -11.66 -2.86 -1.59
N SER A 92 -11.90 -2.15 -2.68
CA SER A 92 -10.92 -1.21 -3.23
C SER A 92 -10.87 0.10 -2.42
N ARG A 93 -9.73 0.77 -2.49
CA ARG A 93 -9.53 2.16 -2.05
C ARG A 93 -8.99 2.97 -3.24
N PRO A 94 -9.73 3.96 -3.74
CA PRO A 94 -9.23 4.82 -4.81
C PRO A 94 -8.16 5.76 -4.24
N ILE A 95 -6.94 5.65 -4.76
CA ILE A 95 -5.81 6.49 -4.33
C ILE A 95 -5.54 7.55 -5.39
N THR A 96 -5.67 8.83 -5.00
CA THR A 96 -5.29 9.96 -5.85
C THR A 96 -3.78 10.19 -5.76
N TYR A 97 -3.11 10.38 -6.89
CA TYR A 97 -1.72 10.78 -6.97
C TYR A 97 -1.51 11.81 -8.09
N TYR A 98 -0.41 12.55 -8.01
CA TYR A 98 -0.03 13.55 -9.01
C TYR A 98 1.14 13.00 -9.83
N SER A 99 1.06 13.13 -11.16
CA SER A 99 2.18 12.87 -12.06
C SER A 99 2.64 14.17 -12.69
N TYR A 100 3.96 14.38 -12.68
CA TYR A 100 4.64 15.49 -13.35
C TYR A 100 5.27 14.93 -14.62
N GLU A 101 4.81 15.39 -15.79
CA GLU A 101 5.40 15.10 -17.09
C GLU A 101 6.44 16.17 -17.48
#